data_AF-A0A3N5S0P2-F1
#
_entry.id   AF-A0A3N5S0P2-F1
#
_cell.length_a   1.000
_cell.length_b   1.000
_cell.length_c   1.000
_cell.angle_alpha   90.00
_cell.angle_beta   90.00
_cell.angle_gamma   90.00
#
_symmetry.space_group_name_H-M   'P 1'
#
loop_
_entity.id
_entity.type
_entity.pdbx_description
1 polymer ?
#
loop_
_entity_poly.entity_id
_entity_poly.type
_entity_poly.pdbx_seq_one_letter_code
_entity_poly.pdbx_strand_id
1 'polypeptide(L)'
;MNVRNSSTKIVILLLISLMALTSCNVIGFNRVRGSGNIVSESREVSDFHAIDMSGTGDLIVTQGDTESLVIEADDNLMQYLESEVVNGTLQLGYEGSFQLNLDPTERIQYILTVIDLDEVSISGSGTMIAEELESEDLILDASGSGEFRIDNLNADSLRLTFSGSGEAEIAGMVSHQEIRISGSGNYNAEDLAS
;
A
#
# COMPACT_ATOMS: atom_id res chain seq x y z
N MET A 1 -3.32 23.70 66.14
CA MET A 1 -2.63 22.81 65.19
C MET A 1 -3.38 22.81 63.86
N ASN A 2 -2.66 23.13 62.78
CA ASN A 2 -2.92 22.86 61.35
C ASN A 2 -4.25 23.27 60.69
N VAL A 3 -4.35 24.55 60.33
CA VAL A 3 -5.10 24.97 59.13
C VAL A 3 -4.14 24.88 57.95
N ARG A 4 -4.01 23.70 57.33
CA ARG A 4 -3.10 23.45 56.19
C ARG A 4 -3.91 23.04 54.94
N ASN A 5 -3.71 23.80 53.87
CA ASN A 5 -3.63 23.33 52.49
C ASN A 5 -4.93 22.94 51.75
N SER A 6 -6.04 23.70 51.86
CA SER A 6 -7.17 23.51 50.91
C SER A 6 -6.96 24.29 49.60
N SER A 7 -6.59 25.57 49.69
CA SER A 7 -6.37 26.45 48.52
C SER A 7 -5.19 25.99 47.65
N THR A 8 -4.13 25.47 48.27
CA THR A 8 -2.96 24.93 47.56
C THR A 8 -3.31 23.65 46.78
N LYS A 9 -4.24 22.82 47.27
CA LYS A 9 -4.69 21.61 46.57
C LYS A 9 -5.53 21.92 45.34
N ILE A 10 -6.37 22.96 45.40
CA ILE A 10 -7.20 23.41 44.27
C ILE A 10 -6.33 24.01 43.15
N VAL A 11 -5.31 24.80 43.51
CA VAL A 11 -4.37 25.37 42.54
C VAL A 11 -3.53 24.27 41.86
N ILE A 12 -3.10 23.24 42.61
CA ILE A 12 -2.38 22.09 42.06
C ILE A 12 -3.27 21.26 41.12
N LEU A 13 -4.55 21.05 41.46
CA LEU A 13 -5.52 20.34 40.60
C LEU A 13 -5.81 21.10 39.30
N LEU A 14 -5.89 22.42 39.33
CA LEU A 14 -6.07 23.25 38.12
C LEU A 14 -4.83 23.29 37.23
N LEU A 15 -3.62 23.28 37.81
CA LEU A 15 -2.36 23.20 37.05
C LEU A 15 -2.15 21.84 36.38
N ILE A 16 -2.56 20.74 37.02
CA ILE A 16 -2.49 19.39 36.45
C ILE A 16 -3.51 19.23 35.30
N SER A 17 -4.70 19.83 35.42
CA SER A 17 -5.73 19.88 34.36
C SER A 17 -5.25 20.65 33.12
N LEU A 18 -4.51 21.75 33.32
CA LEU A 18 -3.96 22.55 32.22
C LEU A 18 -2.83 21.85 31.45
N MET A 19 -2.09 20.95 32.11
CA MET A 19 -1.08 20.09 31.45
C MET A 19 -1.70 18.92 30.69
N ALA A 20 -2.87 18.42 31.12
CA ALA A 20 -3.58 17.32 30.46
C ALA A 20 -4.20 17.70 29.09
N LEU A 21 -4.30 18.99 28.77
CA LEU A 21 -4.79 19.46 27.45
C LEU A 21 -3.67 19.64 26.41
N THR A 22 -2.41 19.37 26.76
CA THR A 22 -1.25 19.55 25.86
C THR A 22 -0.72 18.25 25.24
N SER A 23 -1.41 17.11 25.42
CA SER A 23 -0.98 15.83 24.85
C SER A 23 -1.32 15.64 23.37
N CYS A 24 -1.92 16.62 22.70
CA CYS A 24 -1.82 16.73 21.24
C CYS A 24 -0.51 17.45 20.91
N ASN A 25 0.63 16.82 21.21
CA ASN A 25 1.84 17.17 20.49
C ASN A 25 1.55 16.87 19.02
N VAL A 26 1.38 17.94 18.25
CA VAL A 26 1.32 17.93 16.79
C VAL A 26 2.59 17.25 16.32
N ILE A 27 2.54 15.94 16.11
CA ILE A 27 3.55 15.20 15.36
C ILE A 27 3.52 15.88 13.99
N GLY A 28 4.59 16.61 13.67
CA GLY A 28 4.72 17.30 12.40
C GLY A 28 4.72 16.28 11.27
N PHE A 29 3.55 16.04 10.68
CA PHE A 29 3.45 15.40 9.38
C PHE A 29 4.03 16.40 8.38
N ASN A 30 5.24 16.15 7.91
CA ASN A 30 5.81 16.90 6.81
C ASN A 30 5.02 16.53 5.56
N ARG A 31 4.01 17.33 5.25
CA ARG A 31 3.23 17.18 4.02
C ARG A 31 4.05 17.72 2.85
N VAL A 32 4.38 16.86 1.90
CA VAL A 32 5.06 17.26 0.67
C VAL A 32 4.03 17.22 -0.45
N ARG A 33 3.66 18.40 -0.94
CA ARG A 33 2.72 18.54 -2.05
C ARG A 33 3.43 18.36 -3.38
N GLY A 34 2.82 17.60 -4.29
CA GLY A 34 3.27 17.47 -5.66
C GLY A 34 3.32 18.82 -6.39
N SER A 35 4.28 18.96 -7.30
CA SER A 35 4.53 20.18 -8.06
C SER A 35 3.48 20.44 -9.16
N GLY A 36 2.75 19.42 -9.58
CA GLY A 36 1.91 19.42 -10.78
C GLY A 36 2.65 19.07 -12.06
N ASN A 37 3.97 18.84 -12.00
CA ASN A 37 4.77 18.44 -13.16
C ASN A 37 5.00 16.93 -13.13
N ILE A 38 4.14 16.19 -13.82
CA ILE A 38 4.27 14.74 -13.94
C ILE A 38 5.46 14.40 -14.85
N VAL A 39 6.32 13.52 -14.36
CA VAL A 39 7.49 12.98 -15.07
C VAL A 39 7.48 11.46 -14.94
N SER A 40 8.12 10.79 -15.91
CA SER A 40 8.33 9.35 -15.90
C SER A 40 9.82 9.06 -15.66
N GLU A 41 10.14 8.13 -14.77
CA GLU A 41 11.50 7.70 -14.45
C GLU A 41 11.61 6.18 -14.52
N SER A 42 12.56 5.67 -15.31
CA SER A 42 12.87 4.23 -15.34
C SER A 42 13.75 3.86 -14.15
N ARG A 43 13.41 2.76 -13.49
CA ARG A 43 14.16 2.19 -12.36
C ARG A 43 14.66 0.81 -12.73
N GLU A 44 15.94 0.58 -12.48
CA GLU A 44 16.56 -0.73 -12.69
C GLU A 44 16.07 -1.68 -11.59
N VAL A 45 15.38 -2.75 -12.00
CA VAL A 45 14.87 -3.82 -11.14
C VAL A 45 15.10 -5.15 -11.84
N SER A 46 15.46 -6.18 -11.09
CA SER A 46 15.60 -7.53 -11.65
C SER A 46 15.54 -8.60 -10.57
N ASP A 47 15.35 -9.86 -11.00
CA ASP A 47 15.40 -11.06 -10.17
C ASP A 47 14.36 -11.06 -9.03
N PHE A 48 13.09 -10.76 -9.35
CA PHE A 48 11.99 -10.80 -8.38
C PHE A 48 10.78 -11.58 -8.89
N HIS A 49 10.02 -12.14 -7.95
CA HIS A 49 8.78 -12.89 -8.19
C HIS A 49 7.67 -12.45 -7.23
N ALA A 50 7.96 -11.49 -6.35
CA ALA A 50 7.03 -10.95 -5.38
C ALA A 50 7.08 -9.42 -5.38
N ILE A 51 5.98 -8.77 -5.03
CA ILE A 51 5.86 -7.31 -4.92
C ILE A 51 5.32 -6.96 -3.55
N ASP A 52 5.97 -6.02 -2.85
CA ASP A 52 5.45 -5.39 -1.63
C ASP A 52 5.29 -3.89 -1.88
N MET A 53 4.05 -3.45 -2.02
CA MET A 53 3.71 -2.06 -2.28
C MET A 53 3.13 -1.41 -1.03
N SER A 54 3.81 -0.37 -0.56
CA SER A 54 3.35 0.46 0.56
C SER A 54 2.80 1.80 0.08
N GLY A 55 1.71 2.26 0.71
CA GLY A 55 1.14 3.59 0.51
C GLY A 55 -0.02 3.65 -0.49
N THR A 56 0.06 4.59 -1.44
CA THR A 56 -0.99 4.93 -2.39
C THR A 56 -0.42 4.97 -3.80
N GLY A 57 -1.22 4.61 -4.80
CA GLY A 57 -0.82 4.59 -6.20
C GLY A 57 -1.42 3.41 -6.93
N ASP A 58 -1.16 3.36 -8.23
CA ASP A 58 -1.62 2.30 -9.12
C ASP A 58 -0.42 1.49 -9.59
N LEU A 59 -0.44 0.20 -9.34
CA LEU A 59 0.52 -0.78 -9.82
C LEU A 59 -0.06 -1.46 -11.06
N ILE A 60 0.44 -1.10 -12.23
CA ILE A 60 -0.01 -1.63 -13.52
C ILE A 60 0.98 -2.72 -13.91
N VAL A 61 0.54 -3.98 -13.84
CA VAL A 61 1.37 -5.16 -14.08
C VAL A 61 1.13 -5.69 -15.49
N THR A 62 2.21 -6.01 -16.17
CA THR A 62 2.20 -6.76 -17.43
C THR A 62 3.20 -7.91 -17.32
N GLN A 63 2.81 -9.11 -17.75
CA GLN A 63 3.74 -10.23 -17.82
C GLN A 63 4.44 -10.26 -19.18
N GLY A 64 5.75 -10.50 -19.20
CA GLY A 64 6.55 -10.49 -20.42
C GLY A 64 7.93 -11.12 -20.24
N ASP A 65 8.78 -11.02 -21.26
CA ASP A 65 10.08 -11.72 -21.28
C ASP A 65 11.20 -10.99 -20.51
N THR A 66 10.95 -9.75 -20.07
CA THR A 66 11.95 -8.90 -19.41
C THR A 66 11.33 -8.05 -18.31
N GLU A 67 11.96 -8.02 -17.14
CA GLU A 67 11.57 -7.16 -16.03
C GLU A 67 11.83 -5.67 -16.37
N SER A 68 10.90 -4.80 -16.02
CA SER A 68 11.11 -3.35 -16.13
C SER A 68 10.18 -2.58 -15.19
N LEU A 69 10.64 -1.44 -14.68
CA LEU A 69 9.84 -0.53 -13.87
C LEU A 69 9.94 0.90 -14.40
N VAL A 70 8.78 1.52 -14.63
CA VAL A 70 8.65 2.96 -14.87
C VAL A 70 7.72 3.54 -13.82
N ILE A 71 8.16 4.61 -13.16
CA ILE A 71 7.36 5.34 -12.19
C ILE A 71 6.92 6.66 -12.80
N GLU A 72 5.62 6.97 -12.74
CA GLU A 72 5.07 8.27 -13.10
C GLU A 72 4.53 9.00 -11.87
N ALA A 73 5.07 10.20 -11.61
CA ALA A 73 4.71 11.02 -10.45
C ALA A 73 5.11 12.48 -10.66
N ASP A 74 4.70 13.36 -9.75
CA ASP A 74 5.25 14.71 -9.64
C ASP A 74 6.78 14.67 -9.46
N ASP A 75 7.51 15.49 -10.23
CA ASP A 75 8.99 15.54 -10.22
C ASP A 75 9.62 15.69 -8.83
N ASN A 76 9.03 16.51 -7.97
CA ASN A 76 9.53 16.77 -6.62
C ASN A 76 9.26 15.61 -5.66
N LEU A 77 8.37 14.68 -6.01
CA LEU A 77 8.02 13.52 -5.21
C LEU A 77 8.88 12.29 -5.54
N MET A 78 9.47 12.22 -6.73
CA MET A 78 10.25 11.08 -7.23
C MET A 78 11.40 10.65 -6.29
N GLN A 79 11.98 11.61 -5.56
CA GLN A 79 13.06 11.36 -4.59
C GLN A 79 12.60 10.61 -3.32
N TYR A 80 11.30 10.57 -3.05
CA TYR A 80 10.74 9.87 -1.89
C TYR A 80 10.19 8.49 -2.25
N LEU A 81 10.20 8.12 -3.54
CA LEU A 81 9.66 6.86 -4.03
C LEU A 81 10.75 5.78 -4.05
N GLU A 82 10.45 4.67 -3.39
CA GLU A 82 11.31 3.51 -3.23
C GLU A 82 11.05 2.47 -4.32
N SER A 83 12.12 1.83 -4.77
CA SER A 83 12.12 0.76 -5.76
C SER A 83 13.37 -0.11 -5.53
N GLU A 84 13.28 -1.09 -4.64
CA GLU A 84 14.39 -1.97 -4.27
C GLU A 84 13.97 -3.43 -4.27
N VAL A 85 14.80 -4.31 -4.83
CA VAL A 85 14.58 -5.77 -4.75
C VAL A 85 15.34 -6.32 -3.55
N VAL A 86 14.62 -6.92 -2.61
CA VAL A 86 15.20 -7.55 -1.41
C VAL A 86 14.67 -8.98 -1.31
N ASN A 87 15.56 -9.96 -1.34
CA ASN A 87 15.23 -11.40 -1.26
C ASN A 87 14.20 -11.88 -2.31
N GLY A 88 14.22 -11.30 -3.51
CA GLY A 88 13.27 -11.64 -4.58
C GLY A 88 11.91 -10.93 -4.49
N THR A 89 11.75 -9.99 -3.57
CA THR A 89 10.58 -9.12 -3.45
C THR A 89 10.94 -7.70 -3.88
N LEU A 90 10.23 -7.16 -4.87
CA LEU A 90 10.30 -5.75 -5.25
C LEU A 90 9.49 -4.90 -4.27
N GLN A 91 10.18 -4.09 -3.49
CA GLN A 91 9.58 -3.11 -2.57
C GLN A 91 9.31 -1.80 -3.30
N LEU A 92 8.05 -1.37 -3.27
CA LEU A 92 7.55 -0.14 -3.86
C LEU A 92 6.86 0.71 -2.79
N GLY A 93 6.82 2.03 -3.01
CA GLY A 93 6.13 2.96 -2.12
C GLY A 93 7.03 4.12 -1.72
N TYR A 94 7.04 4.49 -0.44
CA TYR A 94 7.85 5.60 0.04
C TYR A 94 8.60 5.26 1.33
N GLU A 95 9.80 5.82 1.46
CA GLU A 95 10.74 5.53 2.55
C GLU A 95 10.14 5.92 3.92
N GLY A 96 9.80 4.91 4.72
CA GLY A 96 10.30 4.71 6.08
C GLY A 96 10.00 5.73 7.19
N SER A 97 9.21 6.78 6.98
CA SER A 97 8.81 7.65 8.09
C SER A 97 7.30 7.86 8.15
N PHE A 98 6.68 7.43 9.26
CA PHE A 98 5.32 7.79 9.66
C PHE A 98 5.05 9.31 9.70
N GLN A 99 6.07 10.13 9.45
CA GLN A 99 6.06 11.59 9.46
C GLN A 99 6.00 12.18 8.05
N LEU A 100 6.21 11.41 6.99
CA LEU A 100 6.11 11.88 5.60
C LEU A 100 4.69 11.64 5.07
N ASN A 101 4.03 12.72 4.64
CA ASN A 101 2.71 12.65 4.04
C ASN A 101 2.81 13.20 2.61
N LEU A 102 2.82 12.31 1.63
CA LEU A 102 2.85 12.72 0.23
C LEU A 102 1.44 13.12 -0.22
N ASP A 103 1.35 14.28 -0.86
CA ASP A 103 0.11 14.83 -1.44
C ASP A 103 0.34 15.04 -2.95
N PRO A 104 0.44 13.94 -3.72
CA PRO A 104 0.67 14.01 -5.15
C PRO A 104 -0.51 14.69 -5.85
N THR A 105 -0.25 15.35 -6.97
CA THR A 105 -1.31 16.04 -7.73
C THR A 105 -2.14 15.08 -8.56
N GLU A 106 -1.56 13.94 -8.93
CA GLU A 106 -2.20 12.80 -9.59
C GLU A 106 -1.86 11.50 -8.84
N ARG A 107 -2.52 10.38 -9.17
CA ARG A 107 -2.12 9.09 -8.59
C ARG A 107 -0.74 8.71 -9.12
N ILE A 108 0.15 8.26 -8.23
CA ILE A 108 1.45 7.72 -8.62
C ILE A 108 1.21 6.41 -9.38
N GLN A 109 1.82 6.25 -10.55
CA GLN A 109 1.73 5.02 -11.34
C GLN A 109 3.05 4.27 -11.31
N TYR A 110 3.00 2.98 -11.01
CA TYR A 110 4.10 2.03 -11.13
C TYR A 110 3.78 1.09 -12.28
N ILE A 111 4.39 1.32 -13.44
CA ILE A 111 4.21 0.52 -14.65
C ILE A 111 5.30 -0.55 -14.63
N LEU A 112 4.89 -1.79 -14.33
CA LEU A 112 5.78 -2.89 -14.04
C LEU A 112 5.60 -4.02 -15.05
N THR A 113 6.71 -4.43 -15.68
CA THR A 113 6.77 -5.71 -16.39
C THR A 113 7.43 -6.75 -15.51
N VAL A 114 6.79 -7.91 -15.37
CA VAL A 114 7.26 -9.06 -14.61
C VAL A 114 7.49 -10.25 -15.53
N ILE A 115 8.37 -11.17 -15.16
CA ILE A 115 8.50 -12.47 -15.85
C ILE A 115 7.58 -13.48 -15.17
N ASP A 116 7.79 -13.68 -13.86
CA ASP A 116 6.98 -14.52 -12.98
C ASP A 116 6.42 -13.66 -11.85
N LEU A 117 5.24 -14.02 -11.33
CA LEU A 117 4.63 -13.34 -10.20
C LEU A 117 3.86 -14.32 -9.32
N ASP A 118 4.36 -14.50 -8.10
CA ASP A 118 3.84 -15.42 -7.11
C ASP A 118 3.10 -14.67 -6.00
N GLU A 119 3.51 -13.44 -5.67
CA GLU A 119 2.95 -12.70 -4.55
C GLU A 119 2.84 -11.19 -4.82
N VAL A 120 1.70 -10.60 -4.44
CA VAL A 120 1.51 -9.15 -4.35
C VAL A 120 0.93 -8.79 -2.99
N SER A 121 1.71 -8.03 -2.22
CA SER A 121 1.28 -7.44 -0.97
C SER A 121 1.03 -5.94 -1.13
N ILE A 122 -0.13 -5.45 -0.68
CA ILE A 122 -0.45 -4.01 -0.65
C ILE A 122 -0.73 -3.58 0.78
N SER A 123 0.08 -2.66 1.30
CA SER A 123 -0.13 -2.02 2.59
C SER A 123 -0.54 -0.55 2.39
N GLY A 124 -1.84 -0.25 2.48
CA GLY A 124 -2.36 1.11 2.31
C GLY A 124 -3.64 1.18 1.48
N SER A 125 -3.64 2.01 0.44
CA SER A 125 -4.77 2.24 -0.47
C SER A 125 -4.33 2.22 -1.94
N GLY A 126 -3.32 1.41 -2.23
CA GLY A 126 -2.87 1.14 -3.60
C GLY A 126 -3.82 0.20 -4.33
N THR A 127 -3.81 0.27 -5.65
CA THR A 127 -4.58 -0.60 -6.55
C THR A 127 -3.59 -1.33 -7.45
N MET A 128 -3.68 -2.66 -7.52
CA MET A 128 -2.98 -3.44 -8.56
C MET A 128 -3.95 -3.76 -9.69
N ILE A 129 -3.48 -3.60 -10.93
CA ILE A 129 -4.23 -3.83 -12.16
C ILE A 129 -3.39 -4.73 -13.06
N ALA A 130 -3.98 -5.81 -13.58
CA ALA A 130 -3.39 -6.68 -14.59
C ALA A 130 -4.46 -7.09 -15.62
N GLU A 131 -4.15 -6.98 -16.91
CA GLU A 131 -5.06 -7.46 -17.97
C GLU A 131 -5.02 -9.00 -18.06
N GLU A 132 -3.83 -9.58 -18.02
CA GLU A 132 -3.59 -11.01 -18.09
C GLU A 132 -2.45 -11.38 -17.14
N LEU A 133 -2.62 -12.48 -16.41
CA LEU A 133 -1.61 -12.99 -15.49
C LEU A 133 -1.65 -14.53 -15.44
N GLU A 134 -0.48 -15.14 -15.59
CA GLU A 134 -0.28 -16.58 -15.44
C GLU A 134 0.65 -16.86 -14.23
N SER A 135 0.24 -17.79 -13.37
CA SER A 135 1.02 -18.18 -12.18
C SER A 135 0.67 -19.61 -11.74
N GLU A 136 1.59 -20.34 -11.11
CA GLU A 136 1.23 -21.63 -10.48
C GLU A 136 0.44 -21.37 -9.19
N ASP A 137 1.01 -20.57 -8.29
CA ASP A 137 0.44 -20.21 -7.00
C ASP A 137 0.48 -18.67 -6.84
N LEU A 138 -0.66 -18.00 -6.99
CA LEU A 138 -0.77 -16.57 -6.79
C LEU A 138 -1.27 -16.24 -5.38
N ILE A 139 -0.52 -15.42 -4.65
CA ILE A 139 -0.86 -14.87 -3.34
C ILE A 139 -1.12 -13.37 -3.46
N LEU A 140 -2.31 -12.94 -3.08
CA LEU A 140 -2.71 -11.55 -3.02
C LEU A 140 -3.04 -11.19 -1.56
N ASP A 141 -2.25 -10.31 -0.97
CA ASP A 141 -2.45 -9.87 0.40
C ASP A 141 -2.63 -8.36 0.43
N ALA A 142 -3.68 -7.89 1.11
CA ALA A 142 -3.84 -6.46 1.34
C ALA A 142 -4.24 -6.13 2.77
N SER A 143 -3.52 -5.15 3.33
CA SER A 143 -3.82 -4.53 4.61
C SER A 143 -4.26 -3.09 4.41
N GLY A 144 -5.43 -2.72 4.91
CA GLY A 144 -6.07 -1.42 4.67
C GLY A 144 -7.18 -1.48 3.63
N SER A 145 -7.08 -0.66 2.58
CA SER A 145 -8.07 -0.52 1.51
C SER A 145 -7.45 -0.78 0.14
N GLY A 146 -6.47 -1.70 0.07
CA GLY A 146 -5.86 -2.09 -1.19
C GLY A 146 -6.87 -2.76 -2.11
N GLU A 147 -6.70 -2.58 -3.41
CA GLU A 147 -7.57 -3.13 -4.44
C GLU A 147 -6.78 -4.01 -5.42
N PHE A 148 -7.40 -5.10 -5.89
CA PHE A 148 -6.84 -5.97 -6.93
C PHE A 148 -7.84 -6.07 -8.08
N ARG A 149 -7.37 -5.84 -9.32
CA ARG A 149 -8.17 -5.97 -10.53
C ARG A 149 -7.40 -6.81 -11.55
N ILE A 150 -7.89 -8.01 -11.82
CA ILE A 150 -7.26 -8.94 -12.75
C ILE A 150 -8.32 -9.41 -13.75
N ASP A 151 -8.20 -8.96 -15.00
CA ASP A 151 -9.21 -9.22 -16.02
C ASP A 151 -9.17 -10.66 -16.54
N ASN A 152 -8.00 -11.31 -16.52
CA ASN A 152 -7.83 -12.72 -16.90
C ASN A 152 -6.67 -13.38 -16.13
N LEU A 153 -6.98 -14.05 -15.02
CA LEU A 153 -6.04 -14.89 -14.26
C LEU A 153 -6.08 -16.34 -14.76
N ASN A 154 -4.92 -16.95 -15.02
CA ASN A 154 -4.78 -18.38 -15.24
C ASN A 154 -3.82 -18.95 -14.19
N ALA A 155 -4.34 -19.68 -13.19
CA ALA A 155 -3.49 -20.23 -12.13
C ALA A 155 -3.94 -21.60 -11.57
N ASP A 156 -3.03 -22.34 -10.95
CA ASP A 156 -3.41 -23.56 -10.23
C ASP A 156 -4.03 -23.24 -8.86
N SER A 157 -3.55 -22.19 -8.19
CA SER A 157 -4.02 -21.77 -6.89
C SER A 157 -4.05 -20.24 -6.76
N LEU A 158 -5.14 -19.73 -6.17
CA LEU A 158 -5.27 -18.33 -5.76
C LEU A 158 -5.50 -18.27 -4.25
N ARG A 159 -4.62 -17.56 -3.52
CA ARG A 159 -4.88 -17.16 -2.13
C ARG A 159 -5.09 -15.65 -2.08
N LEU A 160 -6.22 -15.23 -1.53
CA LEU A 160 -6.52 -13.82 -1.28
C LEU A 160 -6.72 -13.58 0.21
N THR A 161 -5.94 -12.69 0.81
CA THR A 161 -6.16 -12.22 2.19
C THR A 161 -6.43 -10.72 2.24
N PHE A 162 -7.59 -10.35 2.77
CA PHE A 162 -7.89 -8.97 3.14
C PHE A 162 -7.89 -8.78 4.66
N SER A 163 -7.10 -7.83 5.13
CA SER A 163 -7.16 -7.29 6.49
C SER A 163 -7.57 -5.82 6.45
N GLY A 164 -8.89 -5.56 6.38
CA GLY A 164 -9.44 -4.21 6.25
C GLY A 164 -10.70 -4.17 5.36
N SER A 165 -10.72 -3.22 4.43
CA SER A 165 -11.86 -2.90 3.56
C SER A 165 -11.49 -2.93 2.07
N GLY A 166 -10.50 -3.73 1.70
CA GLY A 166 -10.05 -3.87 0.31
C GLY A 166 -11.08 -4.52 -0.61
N GLU A 167 -10.86 -4.41 -1.92
CA GLU A 167 -11.72 -4.97 -2.95
C GLU A 167 -10.90 -5.76 -3.96
N ALA A 168 -11.39 -6.93 -4.36
CA ALA A 168 -10.79 -7.71 -5.44
C ALA A 168 -11.85 -8.01 -6.50
N GLU A 169 -11.54 -7.68 -7.75
CA GLU A 169 -12.28 -8.06 -8.95
C GLU A 169 -11.37 -8.94 -9.80
N ILE A 170 -11.67 -10.24 -9.87
CA ILE A 170 -10.80 -11.24 -10.52
C ILE A 170 -11.66 -12.11 -11.43
N ALA A 171 -11.24 -12.24 -12.70
CA ALA A 171 -11.85 -13.13 -13.69
C ALA A 171 -10.80 -14.10 -14.26
N GLY A 172 -11.22 -15.14 -15.00
CA GLY A 172 -10.33 -16.12 -15.62
C GLY A 172 -10.58 -17.56 -15.17
N MET A 173 -9.52 -18.32 -14.89
CA MET A 173 -9.56 -19.71 -14.46
C MET A 173 -8.53 -20.01 -13.36
N VAL A 174 -9.00 -20.57 -12.24
CA VAL A 174 -8.14 -21.10 -11.17
C VAL A 174 -8.56 -22.51 -10.78
N SER A 175 -7.62 -23.40 -10.46
CA SER A 175 -8.00 -24.76 -10.03
C SER A 175 -8.45 -24.81 -8.56
N HIS A 176 -7.87 -23.97 -7.71
CA HIS A 176 -8.20 -23.87 -6.29
C HIS A 176 -8.18 -22.41 -5.84
N GLN A 177 -9.09 -22.05 -4.94
CA GLN A 177 -9.09 -20.73 -4.32
C GLN A 177 -9.24 -20.79 -2.80
N GLU A 178 -8.51 -19.92 -2.12
CA GLU A 178 -8.59 -19.73 -0.67
C GLU A 178 -8.73 -18.24 -0.35
N ILE A 179 -9.93 -17.85 0.08
CA ILE A 179 -10.26 -16.43 0.33
C ILE A 179 -10.46 -16.20 1.83
N ARG A 180 -9.69 -15.26 2.39
CA ARG A 180 -9.77 -14.85 3.80
C ARG A 180 -10.01 -13.35 3.90
N ILE A 181 -11.17 -12.96 4.41
CA ILE A 181 -11.51 -11.55 4.60
C ILE A 181 -11.75 -11.29 6.08
N SER A 182 -10.90 -10.45 6.66
CA SER A 182 -11.03 -9.91 8.02
C SER A 182 -11.36 -8.43 7.93
N GLY A 183 -12.66 -8.09 8.02
CA GLY A 183 -13.14 -6.71 7.97
C GLY A 183 -14.38 -6.56 7.09
N SER A 184 -14.36 -5.61 6.17
CA SER A 184 -15.47 -5.27 5.28
C SER A 184 -15.09 -5.30 3.81
N GLY A 185 -14.01 -6.04 3.47
CA GLY A 185 -13.58 -6.18 2.09
C GLY A 185 -14.54 -6.99 1.24
N ASN A 186 -14.49 -6.78 -0.08
CA ASN A 186 -15.32 -7.44 -1.06
C ASN A 186 -14.46 -8.26 -2.03
N TYR A 187 -14.99 -9.39 -2.47
CA TYR A 187 -14.38 -10.23 -3.50
C TYR A 187 -15.43 -10.55 -4.56
N ASN A 188 -15.23 -10.00 -5.75
CA ASN A 188 -16.07 -10.15 -6.93
C ASN A 188 -15.33 -11.05 -7.92
N ALA A 189 -15.85 -12.26 -8.12
CA ALA A 189 -15.24 -13.27 -8.98
C ALA A 189 -16.31 -14.01 -9.79
N GLU A 190 -17.33 -13.27 -10.27
CA GLU A 190 -18.44 -13.84 -11.05
C GLU A 190 -17.96 -14.50 -12.34
N ASP A 191 -16.91 -13.95 -12.95
CA ASP A 191 -16.30 -14.42 -14.19
C ASP A 191 -15.03 -15.25 -13.96
N LEU A 192 -14.78 -15.71 -12.72
CA LEU A 192 -13.69 -16.64 -12.39
C LEU A 192 -14.18 -18.08 -12.37
N ALA A 193 -13.70 -18.90 -13.31
CA ALA A 193 -13.90 -20.33 -13.28
C ALA A 193 -13.01 -20.95 -12.19
N SER A 194 -13.63 -21.55 -11.17
CA SER A 194 -12.93 -22.20 -10.04
C SER A 194 -13.65 -23.44 -9.54
#